data_AF-A0A920GRH0-F1
#
_entry.id   AF-A0A920GRH0-F1
#
_cell.length_a   1.000
_cell.length_b   1.000
_cell.length_c   1.000
_cell.angle_alpha   90.00
_cell.angle_beta   90.00
_cell.angle_gamma   90.00
#
_symmetry.space_group_name_H-M   'P 1'
#
loop_
_entity.id
_entity.type
_entity.pdbx_description
1 polymer ?
#
loop_
_entity_poly.entity_id
_entity_poly.type
_entity_poly.pdbx_seq_one_letter_code
_entity_poly.pdbx_strand_id
1 'polypeptide(L)'
;MWIDEPEQLVRYLEIELDMKHGEGSRLVPMTLARIHKDRVAIKSIFGKHFNDVPKHSSKNQVTLLEEDKISAYYAGGHLYASEERFEPQL
;
A
#
# COMPACT_ATOMS: atom_id res chain seq x y z
N MET A 1 -4.90 -4.33 11.20
CA MET A 1 -3.52 -4.81 11.00
C MET A 1 -3.60 -6.27 10.61
N TRP A 2 -2.80 -6.70 9.64
CA TRP A 2 -2.76 -8.08 9.16
C TRP A 2 -1.46 -8.72 9.61
N ILE A 3 -1.59 -9.83 10.33
CA ILE A 3 -0.49 -10.51 11.01
C ILE A 3 -0.26 -11.86 10.34
N ASP A 4 1.01 -12.13 10.07
CA ASP A 4 1.52 -13.46 9.75
C ASP A 4 1.69 -14.21 11.07
N GLU A 5 0.78 -15.14 11.33
CA GLU A 5 0.72 -15.90 12.59
C GLU A 5 1.95 -16.80 12.79
N PRO A 6 2.43 -17.57 11.79
CA PRO A 6 3.67 -18.34 11.89
C PRO A 6 4.91 -17.51 12.24
N GLU A 7 5.05 -16.30 11.67
CA GLU A 7 6.25 -15.46 11.84
C GLU A 7 6.09 -14.37 12.91
N GLN A 8 4.93 -14.26 13.56
CA GLN A 8 4.59 -13.21 14.52
C GLN A 8 4.88 -11.79 13.98
N LEU A 9 4.60 -11.58 12.69
CA LEU A 9 5.00 -10.37 11.97
C LEU A 9 3.78 -9.65 11.39
N VAL A 10 3.73 -8.33 11.56
CA VAL A 10 2.72 -7.51 10.86
C VAL A 10 3.15 -7.36 9.40
N ARG A 11 2.36 -7.90 8.47
CA ARG A 11 2.64 -7.83 7.02
C ARG A 11 1.99 -6.62 6.37
N TYR A 12 0.73 -6.33 6.72
CA TYR A 12 -0.02 -5.22 6.14
C TYR A 12 -0.73 -4.37 7.19
N LEU A 13 -0.85 -3.08 6.87
CA LEU A 13 -1.83 -2.19 7.49
C LEU A 13 -3.05 -2.13 6.58
N GLU A 14 -4.23 -2.26 7.17
CA GLU A 14 -5.47 -1.97 6.47
C GLU A 14 -5.88 -0.55 6.83
N ILE A 15 -6.10 0.27 5.80
CA ILE A 15 -6.52 1.65 5.93
C ILE A 15 -7.86 1.83 5.24
N GLU A 16 -8.74 2.61 5.85
CA GLU A 16 -9.97 3.06 5.20
C GLU A 16 -9.69 4.37 4.46
N LEU A 17 -10.11 4.44 3.20
CA LEU A 17 -9.90 5.64 2.39
C LEU A 17 -11.00 6.68 2.68
N ASP A 18 -10.59 7.94 2.81
CA ASP A 18 -11.52 9.07 2.75
C ASP A 18 -12.16 9.12 1.36
N MET A 19 -13.45 9.47 1.29
CA MET A 19 -14.23 9.66 0.06
C MET A 19 -13.53 10.54 -0.99
N LYS A 20 -12.66 11.47 -0.57
CA LYS A 20 -11.86 12.29 -1.49
C LYS A 20 -10.79 11.52 -2.28
N HIS A 21 -10.33 10.40 -1.72
CA HIS A 21 -9.21 9.60 -2.26
C HIS A 21 -9.66 8.22 -2.75
N GLY A 22 -10.90 7.83 -2.48
CA GLY A 22 -11.49 6.59 -2.98
C GLY A 22 -12.51 6.03 -2.01
N GLU A 23 -12.90 4.78 -2.25
CA GLU A 23 -13.85 4.06 -1.41
C GLU A 23 -13.28 2.72 -0.92
N GLY A 24 -13.70 2.35 0.29
CA GLY A 24 -13.36 1.09 0.96
C GLY A 24 -11.97 1.07 1.57
N SER A 25 -11.54 -0.11 2.01
CA SER A 25 -10.23 -0.31 2.60
C SER A 25 -9.16 -0.69 1.58
N ARG A 26 -7.90 -0.39 1.89
CA ARG A 26 -6.72 -0.84 1.14
C ARG A 26 -5.69 -1.42 2.09
N LEU A 27 -5.00 -2.47 1.64
CA LEU A 27 -3.84 -2.99 2.32
C LEU A 27 -2.60 -2.21 1.89
N VAL A 28 -1.73 -1.94 2.86
CA VAL A 28 -0.44 -1.29 2.68
C VAL A 28 0.64 -2.22 3.24
N PRO A 29 1.63 -2.65 2.44
CA PRO A 29 2.75 -3.45 2.94
C PRO A 29 3.54 -2.69 4.01
N MET A 30 3.79 -3.33 5.15
CA MET A 30 4.54 -2.73 6.27
C MET A 30 5.96 -2.33 5.89
N THR A 31 6.57 -3.01 4.93
CA THR A 31 7.91 -2.71 4.41
C THR A 31 7.98 -1.40 3.63
N LEU A 32 6.84 -0.89 3.14
CA LEU A 32 6.73 0.36 2.38
C LEU A 32 6.03 1.47 3.17
N ALA A 33 5.60 1.18 4.40
CA ALA A 33 5.00 2.11 5.33
C ALA A 33 6.01 2.58 6.37
N ARG A 34 6.05 3.88 6.64
CA ARG A 34 6.82 4.45 7.76
C ARG A 34 5.87 4.90 8.86
N ILE A 35 5.95 4.23 10.01
CA ILE A 35 5.12 4.58 11.17
C ILE A 35 5.79 5.70 11.96
N HIS A 36 5.06 6.79 12.15
CA HIS A 36 5.38 7.87 13.08
C HIS A 36 4.43 7.80 14.28
N LYS A 37 4.68 8.64 15.29
CA LYS A 37 3.84 8.71 16.50
C LYS A 37 2.37 9.10 16.20
N ASP A 38 2.17 9.94 15.19
CA ASP A 38 0.91 10.60 14.87
C ASP A 38 0.31 10.17 13.52
N ARG A 39 1.10 9.50 12.67
CA ARG A 39 0.68 9.16 11.30
C ARG A 39 1.48 7.99 10.72
N VAL A 40 0.98 7.45 9.62
CA VAL A 40 1.71 6.53 8.76
C VAL A 40 2.03 7.25 7.46
N ALA A 41 3.30 7.28 7.07
CA ALA A 41 3.77 7.91 5.84
C ALA A 41 4.10 6.85 4.79
N ILE A 42 3.57 7.03 3.59
CA ILE A 42 3.80 6.17 2.42
C ILE A 42 4.42 7.05 1.35
N LYS A 43 5.68 6.78 0.99
CA LYS A 43 6.43 7.60 0.01
C LYS A 43 6.17 7.20 -1.43
N SER A 44 5.81 5.94 -1.64
CA SER A 44 5.77 5.31 -2.95
C SER A 44 4.68 5.87 -3.86
N ILE A 45 3.48 6.15 -3.34
CA ILE A 45 2.36 6.65 -4.13
C ILE A 45 1.74 7.91 -3.51
N PHE A 46 1.01 8.69 -4.31
CA PHE A 46 0.27 9.87 -3.86
C PHE A 46 -1.18 9.52 -3.47
N GLY A 47 -1.83 10.40 -2.71
CA GLY A 47 -3.23 10.22 -2.26
C GLY A 47 -4.20 9.86 -3.39
N LYS A 48 -4.04 10.46 -4.57
CA LYS A 48 -4.87 10.21 -5.77
C LYS A 48 -4.75 8.79 -6.34
N HIS A 49 -3.68 8.05 -6.02
CA HIS A 49 -3.40 6.71 -6.55
C HIS A 49 -4.01 5.60 -5.67
N PHE A 50 -4.44 5.91 -4.43
CA PHE A 50 -4.91 4.89 -3.49
C PHE A 50 -6.16 4.16 -3.96
N ASN A 51 -7.03 4.82 -4.72
CA ASN A 51 -8.24 4.18 -5.20
C ASN A 51 -7.95 2.99 -6.14
N ASP A 52 -6.84 3.04 -6.88
CA ASP A 52 -6.46 2.05 -7.89
C ASP A 52 -5.59 0.92 -7.32
N VAL A 53 -5.21 1.00 -6.04
CA VAL A 53 -4.53 -0.11 -5.35
C VAL A 53 -5.41 -1.38 -5.46
N PRO A 54 -4.86 -2.53 -5.91
CA PRO A 54 -5.62 -3.76 -6.02
C PRO A 54 -6.35 -4.13 -4.73
N LYS A 55 -7.64 -4.42 -4.85
CA LYS A 55 -8.46 -4.92 -3.73
C LYS A 55 -8.30 -6.42 -3.60
N HIS A 56 -8.35 -6.92 -2.37
CA HIS A 56 -8.50 -8.36 -2.12
C HIS A 56 -9.99 -8.71 -2.07
N SER A 57 -10.34 -9.92 -2.48
CA SER A 57 -11.73 -10.36 -2.63
C SER A 57 -12.40 -10.68 -1.29
N SER A 58 -11.68 -11.34 -0.38
CA SER A 58 -12.21 -11.80 0.91
C SER A 58 -11.88 -10.82 2.03
N LYS A 59 -12.84 -10.49 2.89
CA LYS A 59 -12.61 -9.52 3.99
C LYS A 59 -11.47 -9.91 4.94
N ASN A 60 -11.23 -11.20 5.13
CA ASN A 60 -10.32 -11.72 6.17
C ASN A 60 -9.20 -12.60 5.61
N GLN A 61 -9.03 -12.62 4.28
CA GLN A 61 -8.01 -13.42 3.62
C GLN A 61 -7.43 -12.65 2.43
N VAL A 62 -6.12 -12.76 2.25
CA VAL A 62 -5.40 -12.31 1.08
C VAL A 62 -4.71 -13.52 0.47
N THR A 63 -4.84 -13.68 -0.85
CA THR A 63 -4.18 -14.75 -1.60
C THR A 63 -2.78 -14.32 -2.02
N LEU A 64 -1.89 -15.29 -2.30
CA LEU A 64 -0.52 -15.01 -2.73
C LEU A 64 -0.45 -14.07 -3.96
N LEU A 65 -1.39 -14.20 -4.90
CA LEU A 65 -1.45 -13.31 -6.07
C LEU A 65 -1.91 -11.90 -5.70
N GLU A 66 -2.85 -11.76 -4.76
CA GLU A 66 -3.28 -10.45 -4.27
C GLU A 66 -2.15 -9.75 -3.52
N GLU A 67 -1.41 -10.47 -2.67
CA GLU A 67 -0.24 -9.97 -1.97
C GLU A 67 0.82 -9.41 -2.92
N ASP A 68 1.13 -10.17 -3.98
CA ASP A 68 2.10 -9.77 -5.01
C ASP A 68 1.61 -8.52 -5.78
N LYS A 69 0.35 -8.52 -6.22
CA LYS A 69 -0.26 -7.37 -6.92
C LYS A 69 -0.25 -6.10 -6.07
N ILE A 70 -0.63 -6.22 -4.80
CA ILE A 70 -0.67 -5.09 -3.86
C ILE A 70 0.76 -4.55 -3.68
N SER A 71 1.72 -5.42 -3.37
CA SER A 71 3.11 -5.02 -3.13
C SER A 71 3.75 -4.41 -4.36
N ALA A 72 3.55 -5.01 -5.54
CA ALA A 72 4.04 -4.51 -6.82
C ALA A 72 3.47 -3.13 -7.17
N TYR A 73 2.19 -2.88 -6.88
CA TYR A 73 1.56 -1.58 -7.13
C TYR A 73 2.27 -0.45 -6.36
N TYR A 74 2.50 -0.65 -5.05
CA TYR A 74 3.26 0.33 -4.27
C TYR A 74 4.71 0.42 -4.73
N ALA A 75 5.38 -0.70 -5.00
CA ALA A 75 6.77 -0.68 -5.47
C ALA A 75 6.93 0.12 -6.78
N GLY A 76 6.02 -0.07 -7.74
CA GLY A 76 6.00 0.65 -9.01
C GLY A 76 5.85 2.17 -8.84
N GLY A 77 5.15 2.61 -7.79
CA GLY A 77 5.02 4.03 -7.47
C GLY A 77 6.36 4.75 -7.27
N HIS A 78 7.41 4.06 -6.81
CA HIS A 78 8.72 4.68 -6.64
C HIS A 78 9.30 5.25 -7.95
N LEU A 79 8.95 4.66 -9.10
CA LEU A 79 9.38 5.14 -10.40
C LEU A 79 8.26 5.86 -11.17
N TYR A 80 7.02 5.39 -11.04
CA TYR A 80 5.92 5.79 -11.93
C TYR A 80 4.87 6.70 -11.28
N ALA A 81 4.99 7.06 -10.00
CA ALA A 81 3.96 7.90 -9.36
C ALA A 81 3.92 9.34 -9.90
N SER A 82 5.03 9.85 -10.46
CA SER A 82 5.16 11.15 -11.13
C SER A 82 6.22 11.10 -12.22
N GLU A 83 6.07 11.90 -13.27
CA GLU A 83 7.04 12.03 -14.37
C GLU A 83 8.44 12.39 -13.86
N GLU A 84 8.53 13.28 -12.86
CA GLU A 84 9.80 13.68 -12.25
C GLU A 84 10.61 12.52 -11.67
N ARG A 85 9.98 11.41 -11.27
CA ARG A 85 10.69 10.24 -10.71
C ARG A 85 11.36 9.37 -11.77
N PHE A 86 10.91 9.51 -13.02
CA PHE A 86 11.43 8.74 -14.15
C PHE A 86 12.76 9.32 -14.64
N GLU A 87 12.92 10.64 -14.52
CA GLU A 87 14.11 11.34 -14.98
C GLU A 87 15.33 11.13 -14.06
N PRO A 88 16.56 11.24 -14.60
CA PRO A 88 17.77 11.26 -13.80
C PRO A 88 17.72 12.34 -12.71
N GLN A 89 18.13 11.98 -11.49
CA GLN A 89 18.03 12.84 -10.29
C GLN A 89 19.34 13.57 -9.95
N LEU A 90 20.23 13.75 -10.92
CA LEU A 90 21.57 14.31 -10.75
C LEU A 90 21.75 15.60 -11.56
#